data_AF-A0A177AL41-F1
#
_entry.id   AF-A0A177AL41-F1
#
_cell.length_a   1.000
_cell.length_b   1.000
_cell.length_c   1.000
_cell.angle_alpha   90.00
_cell.angle_beta   90.00
_cell.angle_gamma   90.00
#
_symmetry.space_group_name_H-M   'P 1'
#
loop_
_entity.id
_entity.type
_entity.pdbx_description
1 polymer ?
#
loop_
_entity_poly.entity_id
_entity_poly.type
_entity_poly.pdbx_seq_one_letter_code
_entity_poly.pdbx_strand_id
1 'polypeptide(L)'
;MLIQRLQPPLRASLTSIVRPGASNSHTGLNEAFAALRLCQKETQAGNLNFVRYATHKAQGAVNKAKDGPGKRLGCKKSGEQYVIPGNIIFRQRGTHWFPGDNCAMGRDHTIYATESGYVKYYKDPERHPKRQYIGVVFERNQVLPLPRNSMRRRRLGLVASQMEFSTVAESPEVVQESAELQTGEGAVQSQVSAPAPVKKVRERKGEEGRVLTLRPGYMYREANWEIGRAAERAKIQVREFKPGDRWTAWKKATIRKAANAGKRGLRGNNKRKK
;
A
#
# COMPACT_ATOMS: atom_id res chain seq x y z
N MET A 1 -16.78 35.21 -34.49
CA MET A 1 -16.21 36.42 -33.86
C MET A 1 -15.40 35.95 -32.65
N LEU A 2 -14.06 35.86 -32.75
CA LEU A 2 -13.09 36.88 -32.30
C LEU A 2 -13.25 37.12 -30.77
N ILE A 3 -12.34 36.75 -29.85
CA ILE A 3 -10.88 37.01 -29.80
C ILE A 3 -10.18 36.07 -28.79
N GLN A 4 -8.95 35.68 -29.09
CA GLN A 4 -7.96 35.07 -28.19
C GLN A 4 -7.27 36.16 -27.34
N ARG A 5 -7.16 35.99 -26.02
CA ARG A 5 -6.32 36.85 -25.18
C ARG A 5 -4.88 36.34 -25.10
N LEU A 6 -3.98 37.31 -25.18
CA LEU A 6 -2.54 37.27 -25.38
C LEU A 6 -1.73 36.81 -24.15
N GLN A 7 -0.65 36.09 -24.47
CA GLN A 7 0.72 36.07 -23.91
C GLN A 7 1.00 35.78 -22.41
N PRO A 8 1.91 34.84 -22.11
CA PRO A 8 2.63 34.75 -20.83
C PRO A 8 3.93 35.61 -20.82
N PRO A 9 4.45 35.96 -19.62
CA PRO A 9 5.45 37.01 -19.43
C PRO A 9 6.88 36.63 -19.83
N LEU A 10 7.57 37.61 -20.41
CA LEU A 10 9.01 37.63 -20.67
C LEU A 10 9.79 37.47 -19.36
N ARG A 11 10.57 36.39 -19.25
CA ARG A 11 11.62 36.27 -18.23
C ARG A 11 12.91 36.86 -18.76
N ALA A 12 13.46 37.76 -17.97
CA ALA A 12 14.78 38.33 -18.12
C ALA A 12 15.89 37.27 -18.01
N SER A 13 16.97 37.47 -18.76
CA SER A 13 18.31 37.05 -18.37
C SER A 13 19.34 38.07 -18.88
N LEU A 14 19.95 38.74 -17.91
CA LEU A 14 21.15 39.55 -18.05
C LEU A 14 22.35 38.66 -18.44
N THR A 15 23.32 39.24 -19.16
CA THR A 15 24.77 39.34 -18.83
C THR A 15 25.68 39.21 -20.07
N SER A 16 26.40 40.29 -20.39
CA SER A 16 27.82 40.33 -20.80
C SER A 16 28.11 41.76 -21.35
N ILE A 17 28.57 42.70 -20.53
CA ILE A 17 29.99 43.09 -20.39
C ILE A 17 30.73 43.10 -21.73
N VAL A 18 30.89 44.28 -22.35
CA VAL A 18 32.18 44.83 -22.81
C VAL A 18 32.04 46.37 -22.84
N ARG A 19 33.00 47.06 -22.22
CA ARG A 19 33.24 48.50 -22.34
C ARG A 19 34.71 48.67 -22.76
N PRO A 20 34.99 49.50 -23.76
CA PRO A 20 35.95 50.60 -23.57
C PRO A 20 35.33 51.89 -24.15
N GLY A 21 35.59 53.11 -23.69
CA GLY A 21 36.78 53.66 -23.06
C GLY A 21 37.36 54.73 -23.99
N ALA A 22 37.32 55.99 -23.55
CA ALA A 22 38.05 57.18 -24.01
C ALA A 22 37.53 58.03 -25.20
N SER A 23 36.94 59.18 -24.80
CA SER A 23 37.21 60.57 -25.21
C SER A 23 37.86 60.91 -26.57
N ASN A 24 37.09 61.70 -27.34
CA ASN A 24 37.40 62.96 -28.07
C ASN A 24 38.71 63.19 -28.83
N SER A 25 38.49 63.85 -29.98
CA SER A 25 39.35 64.78 -30.74
C SER A 25 40.47 64.21 -31.61
N HIS A 26 40.11 63.53 -32.70
CA HIS A 26 40.90 63.55 -33.95
C HIS A 26 39.99 63.43 -35.21
N THR A 27 38.92 64.24 -35.27
CA THR A 27 38.15 64.50 -36.50
C THR A 27 38.87 65.53 -37.36
N GLY A 28 39.90 65.09 -38.10
CA GLY A 28 40.59 65.98 -39.04
C GLY A 28 41.55 65.29 -39.99
N LEU A 29 42.12 64.13 -39.62
CA LEU A 29 43.05 63.38 -40.48
C LEU A 29 42.42 62.15 -41.14
N ASN A 30 41.41 61.52 -40.53
CA ASN A 30 40.80 60.31 -41.06
C ASN A 30 39.86 60.55 -42.26
N GLU A 31 39.30 61.75 -42.43
CA GLU A 31 38.51 62.12 -43.62
C GLU A 31 39.40 62.43 -44.83
N ALA A 32 40.62 62.92 -44.62
CA ALA A 32 41.59 63.16 -45.70
C ALA A 32 42.13 61.85 -46.31
N PHE A 33 42.25 60.78 -45.51
CA PHE A 33 42.59 59.44 -46.00
C PHE A 33 41.42 58.70 -46.69
N ALA A 34 40.17 59.19 -46.54
CA ALA A 34 39.02 58.64 -47.26
C ALA A 34 38.95 59.13 -48.71
N ALA A 35 39.53 60.29 -49.04
CA ALA A 35 39.57 60.84 -50.39
C ALA A 35 40.66 60.25 -51.31
N LEU A 36 41.57 59.42 -50.77
CA LEU A 36 42.72 58.88 -51.51
C LEU A 36 42.69 57.36 -51.74
N ARG A 37 41.56 56.68 -51.49
CA ARG A 37 41.40 55.26 -51.86
C ARG A 37 40.95 55.13 -53.31
N LEU A 38 41.88 55.41 -54.22
CA LEU A 38 41.85 54.93 -55.59
C LEU A 38 41.82 53.40 -55.58
N CYS A 39 40.81 52.83 -56.24
CA CYS A 39 40.79 51.44 -56.69
C CYS A 39 40.74 50.38 -55.57
N GLN A 40 39.53 50.09 -55.06
CA GLN A 40 39.20 48.74 -54.61
C GLN A 40 38.16 48.16 -55.57
N LYS A 41 38.61 47.24 -56.42
CA LYS A 41 37.78 46.38 -57.25
C LYS A 41 36.69 45.76 -56.40
N GLU A 42 35.45 46.03 -56.77
CA GLU A 42 34.27 45.31 -56.30
C GLU A 42 34.42 43.82 -56.64
N THR A 43 34.93 43.03 -55.70
CA THR A 43 34.61 41.61 -55.70
C THR A 43 33.24 41.51 -55.07
N GLN A 44 32.21 41.53 -55.92
CA GLN A 44 30.85 41.20 -55.49
C GLN A 44 30.90 39.79 -54.93
N ALA A 45 31.01 39.67 -53.60
CA ALA A 45 30.76 38.44 -52.89
C ALA A 45 29.30 38.10 -53.16
N GLY A 46 29.06 37.28 -54.17
CA GLY A 46 27.73 36.81 -54.51
C GLY A 46 27.09 36.26 -53.24
N ASN A 47 25.98 36.86 -52.82
CA ASN A 47 25.16 36.33 -51.74
C ASN A 47 24.69 34.94 -52.18
N LEU A 48 25.41 33.90 -51.77
CA LEU A 48 24.94 32.53 -51.85
C LEU A 48 23.79 32.41 -50.87
N ASN A 49 22.58 32.71 -51.35
CA ASN A 49 21.34 32.37 -50.67
C ASN A 49 21.30 30.85 -50.55
N PHE A 50 21.87 30.31 -49.47
CA PHE A 50 21.70 28.92 -49.09
C PHE A 50 20.23 28.74 -48.73
N VAL A 51 19.42 28.38 -49.72
CA VAL A 51 18.05 27.91 -49.47
C VAL A 51 18.19 26.57 -48.76
N ARG A 52 18.10 26.61 -47.43
CA ARG A 52 18.03 25.41 -46.62
C ARG A 52 16.67 24.77 -46.84
N TYR A 53 16.55 23.88 -47.82
CA TYR A 53 15.45 22.93 -47.85
C TYR A 53 15.71 21.84 -46.80
N ALA A 54 15.73 22.21 -45.53
CA ALA A 54 15.54 21.26 -44.45
C ALA A 54 14.06 20.86 -44.46
N THR A 55 13.71 19.91 -45.33
CA THR A 55 12.37 19.33 -45.33
C THR A 55 12.20 18.51 -44.08
N HIS A 56 11.44 19.06 -43.14
CA HIS A 56 10.85 18.39 -41.97
C HIS A 56 9.95 17.17 -42.35
N LYS A 57 10.00 16.71 -43.62
CA LYS A 57 9.45 15.45 -44.11
C LYS A 57 10.34 14.23 -43.80
N ALA A 58 11.62 14.42 -43.45
CA ALA A 58 12.50 13.33 -42.98
C ALA A 58 12.33 13.00 -41.47
N GLN A 59 11.35 13.60 -40.80
CA GLN A 59 11.22 13.55 -39.34
C GLN A 59 10.42 12.36 -38.80
N GLY A 60 10.55 11.20 -39.45
CA GLY A 60 9.79 9.99 -39.13
C GLY A 60 10.03 9.41 -37.72
N ALA A 61 10.99 9.92 -36.93
CA ALA A 61 11.32 9.42 -35.58
C ALA A 61 10.82 10.31 -34.41
N VAL A 62 10.57 11.61 -34.63
CA VAL A 62 9.71 12.42 -33.73
C VAL A 62 8.23 12.07 -33.96
N ASN A 63 7.94 11.49 -35.12
CA ASN A 63 6.61 11.18 -35.63
C ASN A 63 6.30 9.66 -35.62
N LYS A 64 6.77 8.89 -34.62
CA LYS A 64 6.41 7.48 -34.44
C LYS A 64 5.68 7.22 -33.14
N ALA A 65 4.69 6.34 -33.21
CA ALA A 65 3.83 5.99 -32.09
C ALA A 65 4.65 5.36 -30.95
N LYS A 66 4.51 5.96 -29.76
CA LYS A 66 4.90 5.38 -28.48
C LYS A 66 3.96 4.21 -28.16
N ASP A 67 4.19 3.05 -28.76
CA ASP A 67 3.45 1.86 -28.35
C ASP A 67 4.10 1.24 -27.11
N GLY A 68 3.30 1.05 -26.07
CA GLY A 68 3.76 0.42 -24.84
C GLY A 68 3.68 -1.10 -24.97
N PRO A 69 4.46 -1.88 -24.20
CA PRO A 69 4.32 -3.32 -24.21
C PRO A 69 2.89 -3.71 -23.83
N GLY A 70 2.35 -4.70 -24.54
CA GLY A 70 1.03 -5.26 -24.29
C GLY A 70 0.87 -5.66 -22.82
N LYS A 71 -0.26 -5.28 -22.22
CA LYS A 71 -0.51 -5.46 -20.77
C LYS A 71 -0.97 -6.87 -20.38
N ARG A 72 -1.05 -7.79 -21.35
CA ARG A 72 -1.45 -9.20 -21.14
C ARG A 72 -2.77 -9.34 -20.38
N LEU A 73 -3.73 -8.47 -20.69
CA LEU A 73 -5.09 -8.51 -20.15
C LEU A 73 -5.86 -9.72 -20.73
N GLY A 74 -7.11 -9.89 -20.30
CA GLY A 74 -8.01 -10.93 -20.77
C GLY A 74 -8.10 -12.15 -19.84
N CYS A 75 -8.71 -13.20 -20.39
CA CYS A 75 -8.94 -14.47 -19.73
C CYS A 75 -7.63 -15.17 -19.37
N LYS A 76 -7.59 -15.77 -18.17
CA LYS A 76 -6.51 -16.62 -17.67
C LYS A 76 -6.98 -18.03 -17.36
N LYS A 77 -8.28 -18.19 -17.08
CA LYS A 77 -8.93 -19.48 -16.86
C LYS A 77 -10.22 -19.56 -17.66
N SER A 78 -10.30 -20.51 -18.57
CA SER A 78 -11.47 -20.73 -19.41
C SER A 78 -12.62 -21.35 -18.61
N GLY A 79 -13.81 -21.40 -19.20
CA GLY A 79 -14.95 -22.10 -18.62
C GLY A 79 -14.60 -23.56 -18.29
N GLU A 80 -15.12 -24.06 -17.19
CA GLU A 80 -14.97 -25.43 -16.68
C GLU A 80 -13.55 -25.83 -16.27
N GLN A 81 -12.60 -24.88 -16.27
CA GLN A 81 -11.26 -25.13 -15.79
C GLN A 81 -11.21 -25.14 -14.26
N TYR A 82 -10.44 -26.09 -13.70
CA TYR A 82 -10.23 -26.19 -12.27
C TYR A 82 -9.35 -25.04 -11.73
N VAL A 83 -9.75 -24.47 -10.60
CA VAL A 83 -9.07 -23.37 -9.91
C VAL A 83 -9.02 -23.60 -8.41
N ILE A 84 -8.01 -23.00 -7.78
CA ILE A 84 -7.74 -22.99 -6.33
C ILE A 84 -7.88 -21.53 -5.85
N PRO A 85 -8.18 -21.29 -4.55
CA PRO A 85 -8.21 -19.94 -4.01
C PRO A 85 -6.97 -19.12 -4.37
N GLY A 86 -7.18 -17.87 -4.80
CA GLY A 86 -6.12 -16.95 -5.23
C GLY A 86 -5.78 -17.00 -6.72
N ASN A 87 -6.21 -18.02 -7.45
CA ASN A 87 -5.98 -18.09 -8.90
C ASN A 87 -6.70 -16.93 -9.61
N ILE A 88 -5.96 -16.24 -10.48
CA ILE A 88 -6.52 -15.20 -11.34
C ILE A 88 -7.32 -15.85 -12.48
N ILE A 89 -8.55 -15.39 -12.67
CA ILE A 89 -9.46 -15.88 -13.72
C ILE A 89 -9.48 -14.91 -14.90
N PHE A 90 -9.58 -13.60 -14.63
CA PHE A 90 -9.65 -12.59 -15.68
C PHE A 90 -8.97 -11.28 -15.26
N ARG A 91 -8.08 -10.76 -16.10
CA ARG A 91 -7.45 -9.44 -15.90
C ARG A 91 -8.07 -8.43 -16.86
N GLN A 92 -8.52 -7.29 -16.36
CA GLN A 92 -9.27 -6.33 -17.17
C GLN A 92 -8.94 -4.87 -16.82
N ARG A 93 -9.39 -3.96 -17.68
CA ARG A 93 -9.49 -2.54 -17.37
C ARG A 93 -10.97 -2.20 -17.27
N GLY A 94 -11.37 -1.63 -16.14
CA GLY A 94 -12.79 -1.57 -15.78
C GLY A 94 -13.40 -2.95 -15.55
N THR A 95 -14.72 -3.01 -15.46
CA THR A 95 -15.49 -4.21 -15.13
C THR A 95 -16.31 -4.70 -16.33
N HIS A 96 -15.65 -5.37 -17.28
CA HIS A 96 -16.36 -6.08 -18.35
C HIS A 96 -17.09 -7.30 -17.78
N TRP A 97 -16.39 -8.05 -16.95
CA TRP A 97 -16.93 -9.14 -16.15
C TRP A 97 -17.04 -8.70 -14.69
N PHE A 98 -18.09 -9.13 -14.02
CA PHE A 98 -18.32 -8.90 -12.60
C PHE A 98 -18.05 -10.17 -11.78
N PRO A 99 -17.64 -10.03 -10.51
CA PRO A 99 -17.49 -11.19 -9.63
C PRO A 99 -18.87 -11.79 -9.31
N GLY A 100 -19.02 -13.07 -9.64
CA GLY A 100 -20.16 -13.92 -9.31
C GLY A 100 -19.91 -14.74 -8.05
N ASP A 101 -20.49 -15.95 -8.01
CA ASP A 101 -20.34 -16.85 -6.87
C ASP A 101 -18.89 -17.32 -6.68
N ASN A 102 -18.41 -17.31 -5.43
CA ASN A 102 -17.06 -17.77 -5.04
C ASN A 102 -15.91 -17.13 -5.83
N CYS A 103 -16.13 -15.91 -6.31
CA CYS A 103 -15.15 -15.04 -6.92
C CYS A 103 -15.11 -13.70 -6.20
N ALA A 104 -13.94 -13.08 -6.18
CA ALA A 104 -13.74 -11.73 -5.67
C ALA A 104 -12.98 -10.89 -6.70
N MET A 105 -13.01 -9.57 -6.48
CA MET A 105 -12.42 -8.58 -7.38
C MET A 105 -11.31 -7.82 -6.67
N GLY A 106 -10.16 -7.71 -7.32
CA GLY A 106 -9.02 -6.93 -6.85
C GLY A 106 -9.17 -5.43 -7.11
N ARG A 107 -8.20 -4.65 -6.63
CA ARG A 107 -8.16 -3.18 -6.83
C ARG A 107 -8.14 -2.79 -8.32
N ASP A 108 -7.47 -3.56 -9.16
CA ASP A 108 -7.39 -3.33 -10.60
C ASP A 108 -8.50 -4.03 -11.39
N HIS A 109 -9.60 -4.41 -10.71
CA HIS A 109 -10.73 -5.16 -11.26
C HIS A 109 -10.38 -6.57 -11.76
N THR A 110 -9.20 -7.10 -11.42
CA THR A 110 -8.85 -8.50 -11.67
C THR A 110 -9.78 -9.42 -10.87
N ILE A 111 -10.38 -10.40 -11.52
CA ILE A 111 -11.23 -11.40 -10.87
C ILE A 111 -10.38 -12.61 -10.50
N TYR A 112 -10.50 -13.06 -9.26
CA TYR A 112 -9.81 -14.23 -8.72
C TYR A 112 -10.77 -15.15 -7.97
N ALA A 113 -10.40 -16.43 -7.88
CA ALA A 113 -11.17 -17.45 -7.17
C ALA A 113 -10.99 -17.32 -5.65
N THR A 114 -12.08 -17.41 -4.88
CA THR A 114 -12.01 -17.48 -3.40
C THR A 114 -12.04 -18.90 -2.88
N GLU A 115 -12.62 -19.83 -3.65
CA GLU A 115 -12.76 -21.23 -3.29
C GLU A 115 -12.23 -22.14 -4.41
N SER A 116 -11.97 -23.41 -4.08
CA SER A 116 -11.57 -24.40 -5.08
C SER A 116 -12.78 -24.94 -5.84
N GLY A 117 -12.65 -25.06 -7.16
CA GLY A 117 -13.77 -25.48 -8.01
C GLY A 117 -13.50 -25.25 -9.50
N TYR A 118 -14.57 -25.10 -10.28
CA TYR A 118 -14.55 -24.92 -11.72
C TYR A 118 -15.15 -23.57 -12.12
N VAL A 119 -14.50 -22.86 -13.03
CA VAL A 119 -14.94 -21.53 -13.49
C VAL A 119 -16.19 -21.64 -14.36
N LYS A 120 -17.19 -20.79 -14.14
CA LYS A 120 -18.37 -20.66 -15.01
C LYS A 120 -18.60 -19.19 -15.36
N TYR A 121 -18.81 -18.93 -16.64
CA TYR A 121 -19.19 -17.62 -17.18
C TYR A 121 -20.70 -17.62 -17.40
N TYR A 122 -21.42 -16.65 -16.85
CA TYR A 122 -22.88 -16.62 -16.91
C TYR A 122 -23.44 -15.20 -16.91
N LYS A 123 -24.72 -15.07 -17.24
CA LYS A 123 -25.51 -13.85 -17.09
C LYS A 123 -26.59 -14.11 -16.05
N ASP A 124 -26.84 -13.12 -15.22
CA ASP A 124 -27.84 -13.21 -14.16
C ASP A 124 -28.81 -12.03 -14.30
N PRO A 125 -29.92 -12.23 -15.04
CA PRO A 125 -30.89 -11.17 -15.29
C PRO A 125 -31.65 -10.77 -14.02
N GLU A 126 -31.84 -11.70 -13.08
CA GLU A 126 -32.51 -11.43 -11.81
C GLU A 126 -31.66 -10.50 -10.94
N ARG A 127 -30.34 -10.69 -10.93
CA ARG A 127 -29.42 -9.83 -10.20
C ARG A 127 -29.17 -8.50 -10.91
N HIS A 128 -28.87 -8.54 -12.20
CA HIS A 128 -28.70 -7.32 -13.01
C HIS A 128 -28.82 -7.61 -14.52
N PRO A 129 -29.76 -6.96 -15.23
CA PRO A 129 -30.15 -7.36 -16.59
C PRO A 129 -29.03 -7.26 -17.64
N LYS A 130 -28.11 -6.28 -17.49
CA LYS A 130 -27.06 -6.00 -18.48
C LYS A 130 -25.67 -6.56 -18.15
N ARG A 131 -25.46 -7.14 -16.96
CA ARG A 131 -24.12 -7.52 -16.49
C ARG A 131 -23.83 -8.99 -16.75
N GLN A 132 -22.54 -9.28 -16.90
CA GLN A 132 -22.03 -10.63 -17.08
C GLN A 132 -21.11 -10.97 -15.91
N TYR A 133 -21.15 -12.21 -15.45
CA TYR A 133 -20.53 -12.66 -14.22
C TYR A 133 -19.58 -13.83 -14.47
N ILE A 134 -18.56 -13.91 -13.62
CA ILE A 134 -17.66 -15.05 -13.51
C ILE A 134 -17.82 -15.61 -12.10
N GLY A 135 -18.19 -16.88 -12.00
CA GLY A 135 -18.26 -17.60 -10.74
C GLY A 135 -17.40 -18.85 -10.72
N VAL A 136 -17.19 -19.41 -9.54
CA VAL A 136 -16.54 -20.69 -9.31
C VAL A 136 -17.51 -21.63 -8.60
N VAL A 137 -17.60 -22.84 -9.13
CA VAL A 137 -18.56 -23.84 -8.74
C VAL A 137 -17.84 -25.07 -8.20
N PHE A 138 -18.35 -25.72 -7.16
CA PHE A 138 -17.67 -26.85 -6.53
C PHE A 138 -17.61 -28.10 -7.40
N GLU A 139 -18.71 -28.37 -8.10
CA GLU A 139 -18.87 -29.51 -9.00
C GLU A 139 -18.86 -29.00 -10.44
N ARG A 140 -18.26 -29.76 -11.37
CA ARG A 140 -18.16 -29.35 -12.78
C ARG A 140 -19.53 -29.21 -13.46
N ASN A 141 -20.47 -30.07 -13.06
CA ASN A 141 -21.80 -30.19 -13.67
C ASN A 141 -22.78 -29.11 -13.18
N GLN A 142 -22.47 -28.41 -12.09
CA GLN A 142 -23.36 -27.40 -11.55
C GLN A 142 -23.35 -26.15 -12.45
N VAL A 143 -24.55 -25.62 -12.69
CA VAL A 143 -24.81 -24.47 -13.58
C VAL A 143 -25.08 -23.23 -12.74
N LEU A 144 -24.61 -22.07 -13.22
CA LEU A 144 -24.93 -20.74 -12.69
C LEU A 144 -25.74 -19.96 -13.73
N PRO A 145 -26.65 -19.04 -13.34
CA PRO A 145 -26.95 -18.60 -11.97
C PRO A 145 -27.76 -19.62 -11.15
N LEU A 146 -27.63 -19.56 -9.82
CA LEU A 146 -28.50 -20.31 -8.92
C LEU A 146 -29.88 -19.63 -8.83
N PRO A 147 -30.98 -20.38 -8.75
CA PRO A 147 -32.29 -19.78 -8.58
C PRO A 147 -32.40 -19.13 -7.19
N ARG A 148 -33.06 -17.96 -7.12
CA ARG A 148 -33.10 -17.05 -5.95
C ARG A 148 -33.36 -17.70 -4.59
N ASN A 149 -34.21 -18.73 -4.55
CA ASN A 149 -34.64 -19.38 -3.31
C ASN A 149 -33.97 -20.75 -3.08
N SER A 150 -32.95 -21.10 -3.85
CA SER A 150 -32.21 -22.35 -3.63
C SER A 150 -31.26 -22.25 -2.44
N MET A 151 -31.01 -23.40 -1.81
CA MET A 151 -29.99 -23.52 -0.77
C MET A 151 -28.60 -23.19 -1.33
N ARG A 152 -27.90 -22.26 -0.68
CA ARG A 152 -26.52 -21.92 -1.06
C ARG A 152 -25.58 -23.06 -0.69
N ARG A 153 -24.91 -23.63 -1.70
CA ARG A 153 -23.84 -24.61 -1.50
C ARG A 153 -22.60 -23.91 -0.92
N ARG A 154 -21.95 -24.53 0.07
CA ARG A 154 -20.69 -24.06 0.70
C ARG A 154 -19.80 -25.25 1.04
N ARG A 155 -18.48 -25.06 1.04
CA ARG A 155 -17.53 -26.07 1.54
C ARG A 155 -17.09 -25.72 2.96
N LEU A 156 -16.94 -26.75 3.78
CA LEU A 156 -16.49 -26.59 5.17
C LEU A 156 -14.99 -26.26 5.22
N GLY A 157 -14.17 -26.88 4.34
CA GLY A 157 -12.77 -26.50 4.15
C GLY A 157 -11.85 -26.82 5.33
N LEU A 158 -12.24 -27.72 6.22
CA LEU A 158 -11.46 -28.19 7.36
C LEU A 158 -11.26 -29.70 7.29
N VAL A 159 -10.19 -30.17 7.93
CA VAL A 159 -9.88 -31.59 8.11
C VAL A 159 -10.02 -31.92 9.59
N ALA A 160 -10.65 -33.06 9.91
CA ALA A 160 -10.73 -33.54 11.28
C ALA A 160 -9.34 -33.95 11.76
N SER A 161 -8.83 -33.29 12.81
CA SER A 161 -7.62 -33.69 13.50
C SER A 161 -8.00 -34.22 14.87
N GLN A 162 -7.49 -35.39 15.23
CA GLN A 162 -7.58 -35.85 16.61
C GLN A 162 -6.79 -34.89 17.50
N MET A 163 -7.38 -34.46 18.61
CA MET A 163 -6.68 -33.64 19.59
C MET A 163 -5.90 -34.58 20.49
N GLU A 164 -4.57 -34.48 20.48
CA GLU A 164 -3.74 -35.21 21.43
C GLU A 164 -3.91 -34.58 22.81
N PHE A 165 -4.56 -35.31 23.71
CA PHE A 165 -4.56 -34.96 25.12
C PHE A 165 -3.26 -35.47 25.72
N SER A 166 -2.34 -34.57 26.07
CA SER A 166 -1.21 -34.96 26.92
C SER A 166 -1.77 -35.32 28.30
N THR A 167 -1.66 -36.59 28.66
CA THR A 167 -1.96 -37.11 30.01
C THR A 167 -0.93 -36.56 31.00
N VAL A 168 -1.12 -35.30 31.42
CA VAL A 168 -0.41 -34.76 32.58
C VAL A 168 -1.18 -35.19 33.83
N ALA A 169 -1.05 -36.46 34.20
CA ALA A 169 -1.52 -37.00 35.48
C ALA A 169 -0.88 -38.36 35.78
N GLU A 170 0.46 -38.40 35.83
CA GLU A 170 1.12 -39.28 36.79
C GLU A 170 1.65 -38.38 37.91
N SER A 171 1.10 -38.64 39.10
CA SER A 171 1.41 -38.06 40.40
C SER A 171 2.91 -38.01 40.67
N PRO A 172 3.44 -36.99 41.37
CA PRO A 172 4.78 -37.10 41.93
C PRO A 172 4.77 -38.19 43.01
N GLU A 173 5.41 -39.32 42.72
CA GLU A 173 5.84 -40.24 43.77
C GLU A 173 6.72 -39.47 44.75
N VAL A 174 6.30 -39.46 46.01
CA VAL A 174 7.06 -38.96 47.15
C VAL A 174 8.28 -39.87 47.31
N VAL A 175 9.42 -39.46 46.77
CA VAL A 175 10.70 -40.10 47.04
C VAL A 175 11.11 -39.71 48.47
N GLN A 176 11.06 -40.69 49.36
CA GLN A 176 11.56 -40.58 50.73
C GLN A 176 13.08 -40.40 50.70
N GLU A 177 13.51 -39.45 51.52
CA GLU A 177 14.88 -39.10 51.83
C GLU A 177 15.55 -40.26 52.59
N SER A 178 16.49 -40.95 51.97
CA SER A 178 17.49 -41.75 52.70
C SER A 178 18.85 -41.56 52.03
N ALA A 179 19.76 -41.01 52.83
CA ALA A 179 21.13 -40.71 52.49
C ALA A 179 21.90 -41.95 52.00
N GLU A 180 22.71 -41.78 50.95
CA GLU A 180 24.01 -42.43 50.84
C GLU A 180 24.89 -41.70 49.82
N LEU A 181 26.09 -41.36 50.27
CA LEU A 181 27.20 -40.78 49.51
C LEU A 181 27.91 -41.91 48.77
N GLN A 182 28.06 -41.81 47.44
CA GLN A 182 29.20 -42.42 46.74
C GLN A 182 29.45 -41.81 45.36
N THR A 183 30.74 -41.62 45.11
CA THR A 183 31.42 -41.01 43.97
C THR A 183 31.28 -41.79 42.66
N GLY A 184 31.14 -41.10 41.52
CA GLY A 184 31.30 -41.73 40.20
C GLY A 184 30.98 -40.77 39.05
N GLU A 185 31.95 -40.60 38.16
CA GLU A 185 31.98 -39.69 37.01
C GLU A 185 30.97 -40.06 35.91
N GLY A 186 30.41 -39.06 35.23
CA GLY A 186 29.54 -39.28 34.07
C GLY A 186 28.71 -38.05 33.69
N ALA A 187 29.35 -37.06 33.07
CA ALA A 187 28.67 -35.89 32.53
C ALA A 187 27.78 -36.26 31.32
N VAL A 188 26.47 -36.38 31.54
CA VAL A 188 25.45 -36.34 30.48
C VAL A 188 24.56 -35.13 30.76
N GLN A 189 24.81 -34.04 30.02
CA GLN A 189 24.01 -32.83 30.07
C GLN A 189 22.67 -33.07 29.33
N SER A 190 21.64 -33.47 30.06
CA SER A 190 20.26 -33.37 29.59
C SER A 190 19.75 -31.95 29.87
N GLN A 191 19.64 -31.16 28.81
CA GLN A 191 19.03 -29.83 28.87
C GLN A 191 17.53 -29.96 29.13
N VAL A 192 17.13 -29.84 30.40
CA VAL A 192 15.74 -29.60 30.80
C VAL A 192 15.42 -28.15 30.44
N SER A 193 14.65 -27.95 29.37
CA SER A 193 14.13 -26.64 29.00
C SER A 193 13.17 -26.15 30.08
N ALA A 194 13.63 -25.17 30.86
CA ALA A 194 12.83 -24.52 31.90
C ALA A 194 11.49 -24.01 31.35
N PRO A 195 10.37 -24.15 32.09
CA PRO A 195 9.10 -23.54 31.71
C PRO A 195 9.29 -22.02 31.66
N ALA A 196 8.91 -21.42 30.53
CA ALA A 196 9.04 -19.99 30.32
C ALA A 196 8.37 -19.22 31.47
N PRO A 197 9.02 -18.17 32.02
CA PRO A 197 8.46 -17.41 33.13
C PRO A 197 7.13 -16.80 32.67
N VAL A 198 6.04 -17.24 33.30
CA VAL A 198 4.71 -16.64 33.13
C VAL A 198 4.87 -15.16 33.44
N LYS A 199 4.78 -14.31 32.41
CA LYS A 199 4.86 -12.86 32.57
C LYS A 199 3.77 -12.47 33.55
N LYS A 200 4.14 -12.01 34.76
CA LYS A 200 3.20 -11.38 35.70
C LYS A 200 2.36 -10.39 34.92
N VAL A 201 1.07 -10.70 34.78
CA VAL A 201 0.11 -9.82 34.12
C VAL A 201 0.15 -8.54 34.94
N ARG A 202 0.54 -7.43 34.29
CA ARG A 202 0.51 -6.12 34.94
C ARG A 202 -0.95 -5.82 35.25
N GLU A 203 -1.33 -5.99 36.51
CA GLU A 203 -2.62 -5.56 37.03
C GLU A 203 -2.80 -4.09 36.68
N ARG A 204 -3.79 -3.79 35.84
CA ARG A 204 -4.09 -2.41 35.47
C ARG A 204 -4.97 -1.83 36.58
N LYS A 205 -4.79 -0.56 36.90
CA LYS A 205 -5.74 0.15 37.79
C LYS A 205 -7.16 0.05 37.19
N GLY A 206 -8.13 -0.38 38.00
CA GLY A 206 -9.53 -0.55 37.57
C GLY A 206 -9.93 -1.95 37.12
N GLU A 207 -9.11 -2.97 37.39
CA GLU A 207 -9.46 -4.39 37.16
C GLU A 207 -10.04 -5.09 38.41
N GLU A 208 -10.04 -4.39 39.54
CA GLU A 208 -10.64 -4.84 40.80
C GLU A 208 -12.17 -4.96 40.67
N GLY A 209 -12.72 -6.15 40.94
CA GLY A 209 -14.16 -6.39 40.96
C GLY A 209 -14.83 -6.68 39.61
N ARG A 210 -14.07 -7.14 38.59
CA ARG A 210 -14.63 -7.56 37.29
C ARG A 210 -15.34 -8.91 37.42
N VAL A 211 -16.63 -8.94 37.11
CA VAL A 211 -17.40 -10.19 36.97
C VAL A 211 -17.35 -10.62 35.52
N LEU A 212 -16.51 -11.61 35.20
CA LEU A 212 -16.39 -12.15 33.86
C LEU A 212 -17.35 -13.31 33.67
N THR A 213 -18.21 -13.23 32.66
CA THR A 213 -19.11 -14.33 32.29
C THR A 213 -18.56 -15.04 31.06
N LEU A 214 -18.70 -16.37 31.03
CA LEU A 214 -18.25 -17.20 29.92
C LEU A 214 -19.32 -17.20 28.82
N ARG A 215 -18.97 -16.73 27.61
CA ARG A 215 -19.87 -16.77 26.44
C ARG A 215 -19.62 -18.03 25.60
N PRO A 216 -20.61 -18.56 24.86
CA PRO A 216 -20.38 -19.56 23.82
C PRO A 216 -19.24 -19.12 22.89
N GLY A 217 -18.18 -19.94 22.83
CA GLY A 217 -16.87 -19.57 22.28
C GLY A 217 -15.74 -19.49 23.31
N TYR A 218 -16.00 -19.90 24.57
CA TYR A 218 -15.00 -20.04 25.65
C TYR A 218 -14.18 -18.77 25.93
N MET A 219 -14.77 -17.61 25.68
CA MET A 219 -14.12 -16.32 25.91
C MET A 219 -14.81 -15.60 27.05
N TYR A 220 -14.04 -15.25 28.08
CA TYR A 220 -14.48 -14.42 29.19
C TYR A 220 -14.73 -12.98 28.73
N ARG A 221 -15.91 -12.44 29.01
CA ARG A 221 -16.26 -11.03 28.75
C ARG A 221 -17.08 -10.44 29.89
N GLU A 222 -16.89 -9.13 30.10
CA GLU A 222 -17.80 -8.29 30.90
C GLU A 222 -19.02 -7.89 30.07
N ALA A 223 -20.11 -7.56 30.76
CA ALA A 223 -21.27 -6.98 30.10
C ALA A 223 -20.95 -5.56 29.56
N ASN A 224 -21.60 -5.14 28.47
CA ASN A 224 -21.31 -3.84 27.83
C ASN A 224 -21.48 -2.64 28.77
N TRP A 225 -22.44 -2.70 29.71
CA TRP A 225 -22.68 -1.63 30.68
C TRP A 225 -21.57 -1.54 31.75
N GLU A 226 -20.97 -2.67 32.12
CA GLU A 226 -19.84 -2.74 33.06
C GLU A 226 -18.57 -2.14 32.46
N ILE A 227 -18.33 -2.40 31.17
CA ILE A 227 -17.24 -1.79 30.41
C ILE A 227 -17.38 -0.26 30.42
N GLY A 228 -18.60 0.26 30.33
CA GLY A 228 -18.88 1.70 30.39
C GLY A 228 -18.49 2.34 31.73
N ARG A 229 -18.59 1.60 32.85
CA ARG A 229 -18.21 2.08 34.19
C ARG A 229 -16.75 1.82 34.56
N ALA A 230 -15.93 1.34 33.62
CA ALA A 230 -14.51 1.07 33.87
C ALA A 230 -13.75 2.32 34.37
N ALA A 231 -14.12 3.51 33.89
CA ALA A 231 -13.52 4.77 34.34
C ALA A 231 -13.88 5.11 35.81
N GLU A 232 -15.10 4.79 36.23
CA GLU A 232 -15.59 4.98 37.60
C GLU A 232 -14.91 4.01 38.57
N ARG A 233 -14.81 2.72 38.20
CA ARG A 233 -14.06 1.71 38.98
C ARG A 233 -12.59 2.07 39.15
N ALA A 234 -11.97 2.57 38.08
CA ALA A 234 -10.60 3.06 38.10
C ALA A 234 -10.42 4.40 38.83
N LYS A 235 -11.51 4.99 39.37
CA LYS A 235 -11.54 6.29 40.06
C LYS A 235 -10.84 7.39 39.24
N ILE A 236 -10.99 7.35 37.91
CA ILE A 236 -10.35 8.31 37.01
C ILE A 236 -11.17 9.60 37.02
N GLN A 237 -10.63 10.63 37.64
CA GLN A 237 -11.23 11.97 37.58
C GLN A 237 -10.88 12.64 36.25
N VAL A 238 -11.89 12.82 35.39
CA VAL A 238 -11.76 13.62 34.16
C VAL A 238 -11.89 15.09 34.53
N ARG A 239 -10.88 15.89 34.17
CA ARG A 239 -10.95 17.35 34.35
C ARG A 239 -12.06 17.91 33.45
N GLU A 240 -12.90 18.76 34.03
CA GLU A 240 -13.94 19.47 33.29
C GLU A 240 -13.34 20.24 32.09
N PHE A 241 -14.00 20.12 30.94
CA PHE A 241 -13.57 20.79 29.73
C PHE A 241 -13.92 22.27 29.80
N LYS A 242 -12.92 23.14 29.74
CA LYS A 242 -13.11 24.60 29.63
C LYS A 242 -13.19 25.00 28.15
N PRO A 243 -14.36 25.40 27.63
CA PRO A 243 -14.46 25.90 26.26
C PRO A 243 -13.70 27.23 26.11
N GLY A 244 -13.10 27.47 24.94
CA GLY A 244 -12.36 28.70 24.62
C GLY A 244 -10.88 28.72 24.99
N ASP A 245 -10.40 27.77 25.80
CA ASP A 245 -9.01 27.76 26.28
C ASP A 245 -8.04 27.09 25.28
N ARG A 246 -7.81 27.77 24.16
CA ARG A 246 -7.02 27.25 23.02
C ARG A 246 -5.56 26.96 23.38
N TRP A 247 -5.01 27.67 24.35
CA TRP A 247 -3.62 27.51 24.82
C TRP A 247 -3.39 26.21 25.59
N THR A 248 -4.31 25.83 26.49
CA THR A 248 -4.20 24.57 27.22
C THR A 248 -4.46 23.36 26.31
N ALA A 249 -5.39 23.49 25.37
CA ALA A 249 -5.62 22.51 24.31
C ALA A 249 -4.38 22.32 23.42
N TRP A 250 -3.72 23.41 23.01
CA TRP A 250 -2.49 23.37 22.23
C TRP A 250 -1.34 22.70 23.01
N LYS A 251 -1.10 23.08 24.27
CA LYS A 251 -0.08 22.42 25.12
C LYS A 251 -0.32 20.92 25.25
N LYS A 252 -1.55 20.50 25.54
CA LYS A 252 -1.93 19.07 25.62
C LYS A 252 -1.69 18.34 24.30
N ALA A 253 -2.03 18.97 23.17
CA ALA A 253 -1.80 18.39 21.86
C ALA A 253 -0.30 18.20 21.56
N THR A 254 0.54 19.19 21.92
CA THR A 254 1.99 19.14 21.73
C THR A 254 2.63 18.05 22.60
N ILE A 255 2.26 17.96 23.89
CA ILE A 255 2.70 16.89 24.80
C ILE A 255 2.32 15.52 24.24
N ARG A 256 1.07 15.36 23.75
CA ARG A 256 0.61 14.11 23.14
C ARG A 256 1.40 13.74 21.89
N LYS A 257 1.70 14.72 21.02
CA LYS A 257 2.53 14.53 19.82
C LYS A 257 3.94 14.06 20.19
N ALA A 258 4.57 14.69 21.19
CA ALA A 258 5.90 14.31 21.68
C ALA A 258 5.90 12.88 22.28
N ALA A 259 4.94 12.55 23.14
CA ALA A 259 4.81 11.21 23.72
C ALA A 259 4.60 10.11 22.66
N ASN A 260 3.80 10.40 21.62
CA ASN A 260 3.59 9.48 20.51
C ASN A 260 4.85 9.32 19.63
N ALA A 261 5.61 10.40 19.42
CA ALA A 261 6.89 10.34 18.72
C ALA A 261 7.89 9.44 19.48
N GLY A 262 8.01 9.61 20.81
CA GLY A 262 8.83 8.73 21.65
C GLY A 262 8.42 7.26 21.58
N LYS A 263 7.11 6.96 21.66
CA LYS A 263 6.59 5.58 21.51
C LYS A 263 6.87 4.98 20.14
N ARG A 264 6.81 5.78 19.06
CA ARG A 264 7.15 5.33 17.70
C ARG A 264 8.65 5.03 17.56
N GLY A 265 9.52 5.85 18.16
CA GLY A 265 10.96 5.60 18.20
C GLY A 265 11.32 4.28 18.89
N LEU A 266 10.73 4.03 20.07
CA LEU A 266 10.93 2.78 20.81
C LEU A 266 10.46 1.54 20.04
N ARG A 267 9.32 1.63 19.34
CA ARG A 267 8.81 0.53 18.48
C ARG A 267 9.70 0.27 17.26
N GLY A 268 10.36 1.29 16.72
CA GLY A 268 11.32 1.14 15.61
C GLY A 268 12.58 0.39 16.02
N ASN A 269 13.13 0.69 17.21
CA ASN A 269 14.33 0.02 17.71
C ASN A 269 14.11 -1.46 18.05
N ASN A 270 12.95 -1.84 18.57
CA ASN A 270 12.62 -3.26 18.82
C ASN A 270 12.45 -4.08 17.53
N LYS A 271 12.20 -3.44 16.38
CA LYS A 271 12.20 -4.11 15.06
C LYS A 271 13.59 -4.29 14.46
N ARG A 272 14.59 -3.52 14.90
CA ARG A 272 15.99 -3.61 14.44
C ARG A 272 16.83 -4.62 15.23
N LYS A 273 16.35 -5.07 16.39
CA LYS A 273 16.98 -6.08 17.27
C LYS A 273 16.46 -7.52 17.05
N LYS A 274 15.75 -7.77 15.96
CA LYS A 274 15.35 -9.10 15.49
C LYS A 274 15.95 -9.36 14.13
#